data_AF-A0A935PD99-F1
#
_entry.id   AF-A0A935PD99-F1
#
_cell.length_a   1.000
_cell.length_b   1.000
_cell.length_c   1.000
_cell.angle_alpha   90.00
_cell.angle_beta   90.00
_cell.angle_gamma   90.00
#
_symmetry.space_group_name_H-M   'P 1'
#
loop_
_entity.id
_entity.type
_entity.pdbx_description
1 polymer ?
#
loop_
_entity_poly.entity_id
_entity_poly.type
_entity_poly.pdbx_seq_one_letter_code
_entity_poly.pdbx_strand_id
1 'polypeptide(L)'
;MEHEVFCRGESMRPLFQPGDRICFEPCRIEDLRRGDVIIFKAPGQEERVVHRVVATDTARIRTRGDANLSRDAWEIRQDDIVGRVVSLERGGRVRPVAGGFPGRLLSAYIHAFRKADHLASHVLHPCYRIMVRSGLVRTLLPPALRPRVIMFERDGQREMQLILGRRIIGRRPAGSGSWTIRRPFRIFVDEHSLP
;
A
#
# COMPACT_ATOMS: atom_id res chain seq x y z
N MET A 1 19.22 20.98 3.98
CA MET A 1 19.68 19.63 3.59
C MET A 1 18.48 18.72 3.72
N GLU A 2 17.96 18.20 2.61
CA GLU A 2 16.88 17.20 2.66
C GLU A 2 17.48 15.87 3.11
N HIS A 3 16.87 15.24 4.10
CA HIS A 3 17.30 13.92 4.57
C HIS A 3 16.42 12.85 3.93
N GLU A 4 17.01 11.70 3.59
CA GLU A 4 16.34 10.65 2.83
C GLU A 4 16.45 9.29 3.54
N VAL A 5 15.39 8.47 3.45
CA VAL A 5 15.41 7.06 3.87
C VAL A 5 14.66 6.20 2.85
N PHE A 6 15.06 4.93 2.72
CA PHE A 6 14.30 3.97 1.93
C PHE A 6 13.26 3.24 2.77
N CYS A 7 12.02 3.20 2.30
CA CYS A 7 10.94 2.45 2.92
C CYS A 7 11.18 0.94 2.77
N ARG A 8 11.04 0.20 3.87
CA ARG A 8 11.13 -1.27 3.89
C ARG A 8 9.83 -1.95 4.33
N GLY A 9 9.07 -1.29 5.22
CA GLY A 9 7.86 -1.85 5.81
C GLY A 9 6.60 -1.70 4.95
N GLU A 10 5.52 -2.35 5.39
CA GLU A 10 4.20 -2.29 4.74
C GLU A 10 3.14 -1.54 5.57
N SER A 11 3.48 -1.08 6.78
CA SER A 11 2.55 -0.46 7.74
C SER A 11 1.90 0.84 7.24
N MET A 12 2.53 1.50 6.27
CA MET A 12 2.02 2.73 5.66
C MET A 12 1.36 2.50 4.30
N ARG A 13 1.05 1.25 3.93
CA ARG A 13 0.31 0.99 2.70
C ARG A 13 -1.12 1.58 2.75
N PRO A 14 -1.61 2.19 1.65
CA PRO A 14 -1.01 2.22 0.31
C PRO A 14 -0.10 3.43 0.04
N LEU A 15 0.09 4.34 1.00
CA LEU A 15 0.85 5.57 0.81
C LEU A 15 2.32 5.26 0.48
N PHE A 16 3.01 4.52 1.35
CA PHE A 16 4.37 4.04 1.08
C PHE A 16 4.39 2.56 0.71
N GLN A 17 5.39 2.19 -0.08
CA GLN A 17 5.69 0.84 -0.51
C GLN A 17 7.18 0.56 -0.32
N PRO A 18 7.57 -0.70 -0.06
CA PRO A 18 8.98 -1.07 -0.03
C PRO A 18 9.71 -0.61 -1.29
N GLY A 19 10.85 0.06 -1.11
CA GLY A 19 11.65 0.66 -2.18
C GLY A 19 11.35 2.14 -2.46
N ASP A 20 10.30 2.73 -1.87
CA ASP A 20 10.09 4.18 -1.96
C ASP A 20 11.21 4.95 -1.26
N ARG A 21 11.63 6.07 -1.84
CA ARG A 21 12.54 7.03 -1.21
C ARG A 21 11.70 8.08 -0.49
N ILE A 22 11.88 8.20 0.82
CA ILE A 22 11.12 9.12 1.68
C ILE A 22 12.02 10.30 2.03
N CYS A 23 11.63 11.50 1.65
CA CYS A 23 12.32 12.73 2.02
C CYS A 23 11.64 13.35 3.23
N PHE A 24 12.46 13.80 4.18
CA PHE A 24 11.99 14.38 5.43
C PHE A 24 12.87 15.55 5.86
N GLU A 25 12.31 16.39 6.71
CA GLU A 25 12.96 17.56 7.30
C GLU A 25 12.93 17.46 8.83
N PRO A 26 13.96 17.96 9.53
CA PRO A 26 13.91 18.09 10.99
C PRO A 26 12.70 18.95 11.38
N CYS A 27 12.01 18.57 12.45
CA CYS A 27 10.85 19.29 12.95
C CYS A 27 10.80 19.27 14.46
N ARG A 28 10.11 20.25 15.04
CA ARG A 28 9.78 20.24 16.46
C ARG A 28 8.39 19.66 16.69
N ILE A 29 8.17 19.08 17.86
CA ILE A 29 6.90 18.50 18.27
C ILE A 29 5.77 19.52 18.24
N GLU A 30 6.07 20.80 18.49
CA GLU A 30 5.10 21.89 18.46
C GLU A 30 4.62 22.22 17.04
N ASP A 31 5.40 21.89 16.02
CA ASP A 31 5.04 22.11 14.61
C ASP A 31 4.15 20.98 14.05
N LEU A 32 4.13 19.84 14.73
CA LEU A 32 3.45 18.64 14.27
C LEU A 32 1.96 18.70 14.53
N ARG A 33 1.18 18.32 13.52
CA ARG A 33 -0.27 18.30 13.56
C ARG A 33 -0.78 16.90 13.31
N ARG A 34 -1.94 16.59 13.89
CA ARG A 34 -2.64 15.34 13.58
C ARG A 34 -2.89 15.23 12.07
N GLY A 35 -2.36 14.15 11.49
CA GLY A 35 -2.37 13.85 10.07
C GLY A 35 -1.01 13.98 9.39
N ASP A 36 -0.02 14.62 10.03
CA ASP A 36 1.37 14.60 9.58
C ASP A 36 1.95 13.18 9.61
N VAL A 37 2.97 12.95 8.80
CA VAL A 37 3.72 11.69 8.78
C VAL A 37 5.11 11.99 9.30
N ILE A 38 5.58 11.22 10.27
CA ILE A 38 6.87 11.43 10.91
C ILE A 38 7.73 10.17 10.87
N ILE A 39 9.03 10.39 10.85
CA ILE A 39 10.06 9.38 11.06
C ILE A 39 10.53 9.54 12.50
N PHE A 40 10.55 8.44 13.26
CA PHE A 40 10.98 8.44 14.66
C PHE A 40 11.67 7.13 15.01
N LYS A 41 12.42 7.12 16.11
CA LYS A 41 12.96 5.90 16.70
C LYS A 41 12.04 5.49 17.85
N ALA A 42 11.30 4.40 17.69
CA ALA A 42 10.38 3.97 18.73
C ALA A 42 11.17 3.46 19.97
N PRO A 43 10.68 3.70 21.20
CA PRO A 43 11.31 3.17 22.40
C PRO A 43 11.49 1.65 22.33
N GLY A 44 12.70 1.16 22.56
CA GLY A 44 13.02 -0.27 22.49
C GLY A 44 13.05 -0.86 21.08
N GLN A 45 13.03 -0.04 20.02
CA GLN A 45 13.25 -0.48 18.64
C GLN A 45 14.60 0.05 18.12
N GLU A 46 15.32 -0.80 17.40
CA GLU A 46 16.56 -0.40 16.73
C GLU A 46 16.28 0.37 15.44
N GLU A 47 15.25 -0.06 14.70
CA GLU A 47 14.89 0.52 13.41
C GLU A 47 14.02 1.77 13.55
N ARG A 48 14.14 2.66 12.56
CA ARG A 48 13.27 3.83 12.43
C ARG A 48 11.90 3.42 11.94
N VAL A 49 10.87 4.03 12.53
CA VAL A 49 9.47 3.82 12.19
C VAL A 49 8.93 5.06 11.49
N VAL A 50 8.12 4.87 10.46
CA VAL A 50 7.44 5.94 9.73
C VAL A 50 5.95 5.76 9.87
N HIS A 51 5.26 6.59 10.64
CA HIS A 51 3.81 6.49 10.85
C HIS A 51 3.13 7.87 10.86
N ARG A 52 1.80 7.85 10.75
CA ARG A 52 0.97 9.06 10.77
C ARG A 52 0.63 9.46 12.21
N VAL A 53 0.76 10.74 12.52
CA VAL A 53 0.34 11.37 13.77
C VAL A 53 -1.18 11.30 13.87
N VAL A 54 -1.69 10.60 14.89
CA VAL A 54 -3.13 10.46 15.15
C VAL A 54 -3.60 11.20 16.39
N ALA A 55 -2.68 11.59 17.27
CA ALA A 55 -2.94 12.52 18.37
C ALA A 55 -1.66 13.30 18.70
N THR A 56 -1.85 14.53 19.12
CA THR A 56 -0.80 15.47 19.55
C THR A 56 -1.17 15.98 20.93
N ASP A 57 -0.20 16.00 21.83
CA ASP A 57 -0.22 16.67 23.13
C ASP A 57 1.02 17.58 23.18
N THR A 58 1.10 18.46 24.18
CA THR A 58 2.17 19.45 24.37
C THR A 58 3.58 18.86 24.35
N ALA A 59 3.75 17.61 24.82
CA ALA A 59 5.06 16.95 24.86
C ALA A 59 5.06 15.53 24.28
N ARG A 60 3.91 15.05 23.78
CA ARG A 60 3.76 13.64 23.36
C ARG A 60 2.95 13.53 22.09
N ILE A 61 3.35 12.59 21.25
CA ILE A 61 2.64 12.22 20.03
C ILE A 61 2.25 10.75 20.09
N ARG A 62 1.06 10.45 19.57
CA ARG A 62 0.66 9.09 19.24
C ARG A 62 0.58 8.91 17.75
N THR A 63 1.14 7.81 17.27
CA THR A 63 1.21 7.46 15.85
C THR A 63 0.42 6.21 15.52
N ARG A 64 0.15 6.02 14.23
CA ARG A 64 -0.45 4.81 13.66
C ARG A 64 -0.03 4.66 12.21
N GLY A 65 0.31 3.44 11.80
CA GLY A 65 0.46 3.10 10.39
C GLY A 65 -0.88 3.14 9.65
N ASP A 66 -0.91 3.70 8.43
CA ASP A 66 -2.13 3.81 7.62
C ASP A 66 -2.78 2.43 7.31
N ALA A 67 -1.99 1.34 7.32
CA ALA A 67 -2.45 -0.03 7.17
C ALA A 67 -2.83 -0.72 8.49
N ASN A 68 -2.42 -0.16 9.64
CA ASN A 68 -2.60 -0.79 10.95
C ASN A 68 -4.04 -0.60 11.46
N LEU A 69 -4.55 -1.56 12.24
CA LEU A 69 -5.91 -1.51 12.84
C LEU A 69 -5.95 -0.73 14.15
N SER A 70 -4.90 -0.83 14.94
CA SER A 70 -4.73 -0.13 16.22
C SER A 70 -3.70 0.98 16.10
N ARG A 71 -3.70 1.88 17.09
CA ARG A 71 -2.62 2.85 17.29
C ARG A 71 -1.38 2.12 17.79
N ASP A 72 -0.23 2.74 17.60
CA ASP A 72 0.99 2.25 18.19
C ASP A 72 0.90 2.28 19.73
N ALA A 73 1.58 1.35 20.40
CA ALA A 73 1.54 1.24 21.86
C ALA A 73 2.44 2.27 22.58
N TRP A 74 3.39 2.86 21.85
CA TRP A 74 4.35 3.84 22.38
C TRP A 74 3.84 5.28 22.24
N GLU A 75 4.41 6.15 23.06
CA GLU A 75 4.26 7.59 22.97
C GLU A 75 5.61 8.20 22.56
N ILE A 76 5.57 9.10 21.58
CA ILE A 76 6.75 9.68 20.95
C ILE A 76 7.02 11.06 21.56
N ARG A 77 8.25 11.28 22.02
CA ARG A 77 8.75 12.57 22.54
C ARG A 77 9.63 13.26 21.50
N GLN A 78 10.00 14.51 21.76
CA GLN A 78 10.87 15.30 20.87
C GLN A 78 12.15 14.54 20.48
N ASP A 79 12.82 13.91 21.44
CA ASP A 79 14.11 13.22 21.23
C ASP A 79 13.98 11.95 20.38
N ASP A 80 12.78 11.38 20.28
CA ASP A 80 12.50 10.22 19.45
C ASP A 80 12.28 10.62 17.98
N ILE A 81 11.94 11.89 17.71
CA ILE A 81 11.58 12.39 16.39
C ILE A 81 12.85 12.62 15.57
N VAL A 82 12.92 11.94 14.43
CA VAL A 82 13.98 12.14 13.42
C VAL A 82 13.57 13.27 12.46
N GLY A 83 12.29 13.34 12.11
CA GLY A 83 11.76 14.45 11.32
C GLY A 83 10.38 14.19 10.72
N ARG A 84 9.84 15.21 10.04
CA ARG A 84 8.56 15.17 9.33
C ARG A 84 8.78 14.82 7.88
N VAL A 85 8.00 13.87 7.38
CA VAL A 85 8.02 13.46 5.98
C VAL A 85 7.33 14.52 5.12
N VAL A 86 8.04 15.01 4.10
CA VAL A 86 7.56 16.06 3.19
C VAL A 86 7.17 15.51 1.82
N SER A 87 7.90 14.49 1.33
CA SER A 87 7.67 13.92 0.01
C SER A 87 8.11 12.46 -0.05
N LEU A 88 7.64 11.79 -1.09
CA LEU A 88 8.07 10.44 -1.45
C LEU A 88 8.41 10.41 -2.93
N GLU A 89 9.40 9.61 -3.29
CA GLU A 89 9.71 9.28 -4.67
C GLU A 89 9.46 7.81 -4.94
N ARG A 90 8.74 7.53 -6.04
CA ARG A 90 8.50 6.19 -6.56
C ARG A 90 8.66 6.18 -8.07
N GLY A 91 9.62 5.40 -8.56
CA GLY A 91 9.89 5.27 -9.99
C GLY A 91 10.26 6.59 -10.67
N GLY A 92 11.15 7.38 -10.05
CA GLY A 92 11.60 8.66 -10.58
C GLY A 92 10.62 9.82 -10.42
N ARG A 93 9.45 9.61 -9.79
CA ARG A 93 8.44 10.65 -9.58
C ARG A 93 8.33 11.03 -8.12
N VAL A 94 8.63 12.29 -7.81
CA VAL A 94 8.45 12.89 -6.48
C VAL A 94 7.00 13.33 -6.31
N ARG A 95 6.41 13.00 -5.16
CA ARG A 95 5.04 13.36 -4.80
C ARG A 95 5.04 13.92 -3.37
N PRO A 96 4.37 15.06 -3.11
CA PRO A 96 4.26 15.57 -1.76
C PRO A 96 3.44 14.62 -0.90
N VAL A 97 3.81 14.48 0.37
CA VAL A 97 3.07 13.70 1.35
C VAL A 97 2.08 14.62 2.05
N ALA A 98 0.80 14.27 1.97
CA ALA A 98 -0.26 15.03 2.64
C ALA A 98 -0.11 14.90 4.17
N GLY A 99 0.23 16.02 4.81
CA GLY A 99 0.20 16.23 6.26
C GLY A 99 -1.09 16.90 6.75
N GLY A 100 -1.20 17.12 8.05
CA GLY A 100 -2.28 17.85 8.71
C GLY A 100 -3.69 17.38 8.33
N PHE A 101 -4.60 18.33 8.05
CA PHE A 101 -5.98 18.02 7.70
C PHE A 101 -6.12 17.16 6.42
N PRO A 102 -5.44 17.47 5.29
CA PRO A 102 -5.43 16.58 4.12
C PRO A 102 -4.92 15.17 4.44
N GLY A 103 -3.87 15.04 5.25
CA GLY A 103 -3.35 13.75 5.68
C GLY A 103 -4.35 12.95 6.52
N ARG A 104 -5.14 13.64 7.36
CA ARG A 104 -6.22 13.02 8.14
C ARG A 104 -7.33 12.48 7.23
N LEU A 105 -7.76 13.26 6.23
CA LEU A 105 -8.78 12.82 5.27
C LEU A 105 -8.30 11.62 4.46
N LEU A 106 -7.05 11.63 4.00
CA LEU A 106 -6.44 10.50 3.30
C LEU A 106 -6.44 9.24 4.16
N SER A 107 -6.00 9.34 5.42
CA SER A 107 -5.99 8.20 6.36
C SER A 107 -7.41 7.67 6.62
N ALA A 108 -8.39 8.56 6.83
CA ALA A 108 -9.79 8.17 7.00
C ALA A 108 -10.34 7.46 5.76
N TYR A 109 -10.04 7.96 4.57
CA TYR A 109 -10.40 7.32 3.30
C TYR A 109 -9.76 5.93 3.17
N ILE A 110 -8.46 5.79 3.46
CA ILE A 110 -7.76 4.50 3.43
C ILE A 110 -8.44 3.50 4.37
N HIS A 111 -8.74 3.90 5.60
CA HIS A 111 -9.42 3.03 6.57
C HIS A 111 -10.84 2.66 6.14
N ALA A 112 -11.61 3.62 5.63
CA ALA A 112 -12.96 3.37 5.12
C ALA A 112 -12.93 2.41 3.93
N PHE A 113 -12.01 2.63 2.98
CA PHE A 113 -11.82 1.77 1.83
C PHE A 113 -11.41 0.36 2.24
N ARG A 114 -10.45 0.20 3.16
CA ARG A 114 -10.02 -1.13 3.63
C ARG A 114 -11.12 -1.87 4.40
N LYS A 115 -11.91 -1.15 5.20
CA LYS A 115 -13.07 -1.73 5.89
C LYS A 115 -14.15 -2.14 4.90
N ALA A 116 -14.41 -1.31 3.89
CA ALA A 116 -15.35 -1.61 2.81
C ALA A 116 -14.87 -2.79 1.98
N ASP A 117 -13.60 -2.85 1.59
CA ASP A 117 -12.99 -3.98 0.87
C ASP A 117 -13.07 -5.27 1.69
N HIS A 118 -12.82 -5.20 3.00
CA HIS A 118 -12.97 -6.36 3.90
C HIS A 118 -14.42 -6.83 3.98
N LEU A 119 -15.40 -5.92 4.09
CA LEU A 119 -16.82 -6.26 4.10
C LEU A 119 -17.31 -6.79 2.74
N ALA A 120 -16.90 -6.13 1.67
CA ALA A 120 -17.14 -6.55 0.30
C ALA A 120 -16.53 -7.93 0.06
N SER A 121 -15.38 -8.25 0.65
CA SER A 121 -14.80 -9.59 0.54
C SER A 121 -15.66 -10.67 1.18
N HIS A 122 -16.49 -10.36 2.19
CA HIS A 122 -17.45 -11.28 2.79
C HIS A 122 -18.76 -11.37 2.01
N VAL A 123 -19.34 -10.23 1.63
CA VAL A 123 -20.64 -10.15 0.94
C VAL A 123 -20.52 -10.52 -0.53
N LEU A 124 -19.49 -10.00 -1.20
CA LEU A 124 -19.21 -10.33 -2.59
C LEU A 124 -18.57 -11.71 -2.72
N HIS A 125 -18.06 -12.40 -1.69
CA HIS A 125 -17.49 -13.74 -1.90
C HIS A 125 -18.45 -14.73 -2.59
N PRO A 126 -19.70 -14.91 -2.11
CA PRO A 126 -20.66 -15.77 -2.78
C PRO A 126 -21.05 -15.23 -4.16
N CYS A 127 -21.37 -13.94 -4.28
CA CYS A 127 -21.75 -13.34 -5.58
C CYS A 127 -20.60 -13.37 -6.60
N TYR A 128 -19.37 -13.14 -6.17
CA TYR A 128 -18.14 -13.23 -6.96
C TYR A 128 -17.86 -14.68 -7.37
N ARG A 129 -18.03 -15.66 -6.48
CA ARG A 129 -17.95 -17.08 -6.86
C ARG A 129 -19.02 -17.46 -7.88
N ILE A 130 -20.24 -16.95 -7.72
CA ILE A 130 -21.33 -17.17 -8.68
C ILE A 130 -21.01 -16.51 -10.02
N MET A 131 -20.55 -15.25 -10.04
CA MET A 131 -20.15 -14.56 -11.28
C MET A 131 -18.97 -15.25 -11.98
N VAL A 132 -17.92 -15.63 -11.24
CA VAL A 132 -16.78 -16.38 -11.79
C VAL A 132 -17.25 -17.71 -12.39
N ARG A 133 -18.13 -18.46 -11.71
CA ARG A 133 -18.71 -19.71 -12.22
C ARG A 133 -19.61 -19.50 -13.45
N SER A 134 -20.33 -18.37 -13.52
CA SER A 134 -21.25 -18.10 -14.63
C SER A 134 -20.55 -17.81 -15.95
N GLY A 135 -19.30 -17.33 -15.93
CA GLY A 135 -18.55 -16.96 -17.13
C GLY A 135 -19.12 -15.77 -17.93
N LEU A 136 -20.28 -15.21 -17.54
CA LEU A 136 -20.97 -14.14 -18.27
C LEU A 136 -20.12 -12.88 -18.47
N VAL A 137 -19.42 -12.45 -17.42
CA VAL A 137 -18.56 -11.25 -17.47
C VAL A 137 -17.37 -11.46 -18.41
N ARG A 138 -16.85 -12.70 -18.54
CA ARG A 138 -15.80 -13.05 -19.50
C ARG A 138 -16.34 -13.03 -20.93
N THR A 139 -17.54 -13.58 -21.15
CA THR A 139 -18.19 -13.66 -22.46
C THR A 139 -18.55 -12.28 -23.00
N LEU A 140 -19.03 -11.39 -22.12
CA LEU A 140 -19.43 -10.02 -22.48
C LEU A 140 -18.25 -9.03 -22.53
N LEU A 141 -17.02 -9.47 -22.18
CA LEU A 141 -15.86 -8.58 -22.14
C LEU A 141 -15.35 -8.25 -23.56
N PRO A 142 -15.25 -6.96 -23.94
CA PRO A 142 -14.70 -6.56 -25.23
C PRO A 142 -13.27 -7.09 -25.41
N PRO A 143 -12.86 -7.52 -26.63
CA PRO A 143 -11.51 -8.04 -26.88
C PRO A 143 -10.38 -7.09 -26.43
N ALA A 144 -10.61 -5.78 -26.53
CA ALA A 144 -9.65 -4.75 -26.10
C ALA A 144 -9.38 -4.74 -24.57
N LEU A 145 -10.33 -5.25 -23.77
CA LEU A 145 -10.24 -5.33 -22.31
C LEU A 145 -9.90 -6.74 -21.82
N ARG A 146 -9.57 -7.68 -22.71
CA ARG A 146 -9.18 -9.03 -22.27
C ARG A 146 -7.78 -9.02 -21.64
N PRO A 147 -7.60 -9.67 -20.48
CA PRO A 147 -6.29 -9.88 -19.91
C PRO A 147 -5.34 -10.56 -20.90
N ARG A 148 -4.09 -10.11 -20.91
CA ARG A 148 -3.01 -10.68 -21.73
C ARG A 148 -1.95 -11.27 -20.81
N VAL A 149 -1.42 -12.43 -21.18
CA VAL A 149 -0.27 -13.04 -20.53
C VAL A 149 0.99 -12.58 -21.25
N ILE A 150 1.94 -12.04 -20.51
CA ILE A 150 3.30 -11.78 -20.99
C ILE A 150 4.24 -12.75 -20.30
N MET A 151 5.00 -13.48 -21.09
CA MET A 151 6.09 -14.33 -20.61
C MET A 151 7.40 -13.58 -20.81
N PHE A 152 8.27 -13.65 -19.82
CA PHE A 152 9.64 -13.18 -19.97
C PHE A 152 10.57 -14.13 -19.22
N GLU A 153 11.79 -14.19 -19.73
CA GLU A 153 12.84 -15.05 -19.19
C GLU A 153 13.82 -14.17 -18.41
N ARG A 154 14.06 -14.53 -17.15
CA ARG A 154 15.01 -13.84 -16.27
C ARG A 154 15.87 -14.90 -15.60
N ASP A 155 17.19 -14.80 -15.76
CA ASP A 155 18.15 -15.75 -15.17
C ASP A 155 17.86 -17.23 -15.52
N GLY A 156 17.42 -17.49 -16.76
CA GLY A 156 17.04 -18.84 -17.24
C GLY A 156 15.72 -19.36 -16.67
N GLN A 157 14.99 -18.53 -15.94
CA GLN A 157 13.71 -18.85 -15.32
C GLN A 157 12.58 -18.15 -16.07
N ARG A 158 11.55 -18.92 -16.46
CA ARG A 158 10.37 -18.38 -17.15
C ARG A 158 9.36 -17.87 -16.12
N GLU A 159 9.13 -16.57 -16.11
CA GLU A 159 8.08 -15.93 -15.33
C GLU A 159 6.92 -15.50 -16.24
N MET A 160 5.71 -15.52 -15.68
CA MET A 160 4.53 -15.03 -16.39
C MET A 160 3.85 -13.91 -15.60
N GLN A 161 3.45 -12.87 -16.31
CA GLN A 161 2.66 -11.77 -15.78
C GLN A 161 1.34 -11.66 -16.53
N LEU A 162 0.27 -11.46 -15.77
CA LEU A 162 -1.05 -11.21 -16.30
C LEU A 162 -1.32 -9.71 -16.26
N ILE A 163 -1.65 -9.14 -17.42
CA ILE A 163 -1.81 -7.69 -17.61
C ILE A 163 -3.22 -7.40 -18.14
N LEU A 164 -3.88 -6.40 -17.56
CA LEU A 164 -5.14 -5.86 -18.02
C LEU A 164 -4.93 -4.39 -18.40
N GLY A 165 -4.97 -4.10 -19.71
CA GLY A 165 -4.58 -2.78 -20.24
C GLY A 165 -3.14 -2.43 -19.90
N ARG A 166 -2.92 -1.44 -19.01
CA ARG A 166 -1.59 -1.00 -18.54
C ARG A 166 -1.25 -1.48 -17.12
N ARG A 167 -2.08 -2.34 -16.50
CA ARG A 167 -1.93 -2.77 -15.10
C ARG A 167 -1.56 -4.24 -15.01
N ILE A 168 -0.55 -4.57 -14.21
CA ILE A 168 -0.25 -5.96 -13.83
C ILE A 168 -1.27 -6.41 -12.78
N ILE A 169 -2.09 -7.41 -13.13
CA ILE A 169 -3.18 -7.93 -12.31
C ILE A 169 -2.89 -9.30 -11.71
N GLY A 170 -1.89 -10.02 -12.23
CA GLY A 170 -1.47 -11.31 -11.68
C GLY A 170 -0.02 -11.65 -12.03
N ARG A 171 0.58 -12.55 -11.26
CA ARG A 171 1.94 -13.05 -11.47
C ARG A 171 1.97 -14.55 -11.24
N ARG A 172 2.79 -15.26 -12.01
CA ARG A 172 3.18 -16.64 -11.79
C ARG A 172 4.71 -16.70 -11.77
N PRO A 173 5.32 -16.81 -10.59
CA PRO A 173 6.77 -16.97 -10.44
C PRO A 173 7.26 -18.26 -11.11
N ALA A 174 8.51 -18.27 -11.53
CA ALA A 174 9.15 -19.47 -12.05
C ALA A 174 9.18 -20.59 -10.99
N GLY A 175 8.88 -21.82 -11.41
CA GLY A 175 8.76 -22.98 -10.51
C GLY A 175 7.45 -23.05 -9.72
N SER A 176 6.60 -22.02 -9.75
CA SER A 176 5.26 -22.08 -9.13
C SER A 176 4.22 -22.62 -10.12
N GLY A 177 3.52 -23.69 -9.74
CA GLY A 177 2.42 -24.25 -10.51
C GLY A 177 1.15 -23.39 -10.53
N SER A 178 1.09 -22.28 -9.77
CA SER A 178 -0.14 -21.52 -9.55
C SER A 178 0.00 -20.03 -9.81
N TRP A 179 -1.09 -19.45 -10.32
CA TRP A 179 -1.21 -18.02 -10.57
C TRP A 179 -1.62 -17.27 -9.29
N THR A 180 -0.91 -16.20 -8.96
CA THR A 180 -1.33 -15.23 -7.94
C THR A 180 -2.01 -14.05 -8.62
N ILE A 181 -3.35 -14.07 -8.69
CA ILE A 181 -4.16 -13.02 -9.31
C ILE A 181 -4.78 -12.15 -8.21
N ARG A 182 -4.62 -10.83 -8.32
CA ARG A 182 -5.19 -9.88 -7.37
C ARG A 182 -6.70 -9.82 -7.53
N ARG A 183 -7.46 -9.80 -6.43
CA ARG A 183 -8.88 -9.44 -6.48
C ARG A 183 -9.03 -7.97 -6.91
N PRO A 184 -10.10 -7.61 -7.64
CA PRO A 184 -11.21 -8.45 -8.11
C PRO A 184 -10.96 -9.11 -9.49
N PHE A 185 -9.72 -9.17 -9.97
CA PHE A 185 -9.43 -9.49 -11.38
C PHE A 185 -9.60 -10.95 -11.78
N ARG A 186 -9.85 -11.90 -10.86
CA ARG A 186 -10.11 -13.31 -11.24
C ARG A 186 -11.43 -13.48 -12.00
N ILE A 187 -12.33 -12.49 -11.98
CA ILE A 187 -13.58 -12.53 -12.77
C ILE A 187 -13.33 -12.44 -14.29
N PHE A 188 -12.19 -11.89 -14.71
CA PHE A 188 -11.85 -11.69 -16.12
C PHE A 188 -10.99 -12.82 -16.69
N VAL A 189 -10.65 -13.82 -15.87
CA VAL A 189 -9.57 -14.77 -16.16
C VAL A 189 -10.06 -16.16 -15.81
N ASP A 190 -9.80 -17.11 -16.70
CA ASP A 190 -10.03 -18.52 -16.43
C ASP A 190 -8.69 -19.17 -16.08
N GLU A 191 -8.55 -19.54 -14.80
CA GLU A 191 -7.31 -20.13 -14.28
C GLU A 191 -6.99 -21.49 -14.89
N HIS A 192 -7.99 -22.20 -15.44
CA HIS A 192 -7.78 -23.47 -16.14
C HIS A 192 -7.34 -23.28 -17.59
N SER A 193 -7.57 -22.09 -18.17
CA SER A 193 -7.12 -21.77 -19.53
C SER A 193 -5.81 -20.99 -19.55
N LEU A 194 -5.26 -20.63 -18.38
CA LEU A 194 -3.97 -19.96 -18.29
C LEU A 194 -2.84 -21.01 -18.40
N PRO A 195 -1.75 -20.69 -19.13
CA PRO A 195 -0.59 -21.57 -19.24
C PRO A 195 0.12 -21.74 -17.89
#